data_AF-A0A5C5H8I1-F1
#
_entry.id   AF-A0A5C5H8I1-F1
#
_cell.length_a   1.000
_cell.length_b   1.000
_cell.length_c   1.000
_cell.angle_alpha   90.00
_cell.angle_beta   90.00
_cell.angle_gamma   90.00
#
_symmetry.space_group_name_H-M   'P 1'
#
loop_
_entity.id
_entity.type
_entity.pdbx_description
1 polymer ?
#
loop_
_entity_poly.entity_id
_entity_poly.type
_entity_poly.pdbx_seq_one_letter_code
_entity_poly.pdbx_strand_id
1 'polypeptide(L)'
;MELLEAELSAARKVTARYRTAMEKAEKRHEAAEDAQAVAQYRYDRALVASWGDTPDWLTLLDGDESRSSVMYELARDGLERLGLGTSMINMETGQRVVWLGFSTDSEAELQQKLHGVQFILPFVKAGRQGLREISICQPRGDEFALSLMVDARTQAVSVMKRVYGREKERTGFPGLEAALRYIRDIHSDTSIGAGIVEPGLMP
;
A
#
# COMPACT_ATOMS: atom_id res chain seq x y z
N MET A 1 -60.60 -4.11 -24.11
CA MET A 1 -59.43 -5.02 -24.10
C MET A 1 -58.42 -4.62 -25.17
N GLU A 2 -58.78 -4.56 -26.45
CA GLU A 2 -57.86 -4.17 -27.55
C GLU A 2 -57.14 -2.83 -27.35
N LEU A 3 -57.85 -1.81 -26.83
CA LEU A 3 -57.27 -0.48 -26.57
C LEU A 3 -56.17 -0.53 -25.49
N LEU A 4 -56.37 -1.31 -24.43
CA LEU A 4 -55.37 -1.52 -23.37
C LEU A 4 -54.20 -2.39 -23.84
N GLU A 5 -54.45 -3.35 -24.74
CA GLU A 5 -53.39 -4.16 -25.36
C GLU A 5 -52.51 -3.32 -26.30
N ALA A 6 -53.10 -2.39 -27.04
CA ALA A 6 -52.38 -1.44 -27.88
C ALA A 6 -51.53 -0.47 -27.02
N GLU A 7 -52.08 0.06 -25.93
CA GLU A 7 -51.34 0.89 -24.97
C GLU A 7 -50.17 0.12 -24.34
N LEU A 8 -50.40 -1.12 -23.89
CA LEU A 8 -49.35 -1.97 -23.34
C LEU A 8 -48.26 -2.30 -24.37
N SER A 9 -48.64 -2.55 -25.62
CA SER A 9 -47.70 -2.79 -26.73
C SER A 9 -46.85 -1.54 -27.03
N ALA A 10 -47.49 -0.36 -27.06
CA ALA A 10 -46.79 0.91 -27.25
C ALA A 10 -45.81 1.19 -26.10
N ALA A 11 -46.25 1.00 -24.85
CA ALA A 11 -45.39 1.15 -23.67
C ALA A 11 -44.19 0.17 -23.71
N ARG A 12 -44.41 -1.10 -24.08
CA ARG A 12 -43.34 -2.10 -24.24
C ARG A 12 -42.33 -1.69 -25.31
N LYS A 13 -42.77 -1.14 -26.46
CA LYS A 13 -41.88 -0.65 -27.51
C LYS A 13 -41.02 0.53 -27.02
N VAL A 14 -41.61 1.45 -26.27
CA VAL A 14 -40.88 2.59 -25.68
C VAL A 14 -39.83 2.08 -24.68
N THR A 15 -40.20 1.18 -23.77
CA THR A 15 -39.26 0.57 -22.82
C THR A 15 -38.13 -0.18 -23.52
N ALA A 16 -38.43 -0.96 -24.56
CA ALA A 16 -37.41 -1.68 -25.34
C ALA A 16 -36.43 -0.72 -26.05
N ARG A 17 -36.93 0.41 -26.57
CA ARG A 17 -36.10 1.46 -27.18
C ARG A 17 -35.15 2.09 -26.16
N TYR A 18 -35.65 2.43 -24.96
CA TYR A 18 -34.79 2.99 -23.92
C TYR A 18 -33.76 1.99 -23.41
N ARG A 19 -34.13 0.71 -23.25
CA ARG A 19 -33.17 -0.35 -22.91
C ARG A 19 -32.05 -0.45 -23.93
N THR A 20 -32.38 -0.49 -25.22
CA THR A 20 -31.39 -0.51 -26.30
C THR A 20 -30.49 0.73 -26.29
N ALA A 21 -31.04 1.91 -25.95
CA ALA A 21 -30.27 3.14 -25.85
C ALA A 21 -29.31 3.12 -24.65
N MET A 22 -29.73 2.57 -23.51
CA MET A 22 -28.88 2.37 -22.34
C MET A 22 -27.74 1.41 -22.64
N GLU A 23 -28.01 0.24 -23.22
CA GLU A 23 -26.97 -0.72 -23.62
C GLU A 23 -25.94 -0.10 -24.58
N LYS A 24 -26.38 0.76 -25.50
CA LYS A 24 -25.47 1.50 -26.40
C LYS A 24 -24.66 2.56 -25.65
N ALA A 25 -25.25 3.22 -24.64
CA ALA A 25 -24.56 4.21 -23.83
C ALA A 25 -23.50 3.56 -22.94
N GLU A 26 -23.83 2.43 -22.30
CA GLU A 26 -22.89 1.62 -21.51
C GLU A 26 -21.68 1.18 -22.36
N LYS A 27 -21.90 0.62 -23.56
CA LYS A 27 -20.81 0.26 -24.46
C LYS A 27 -19.93 1.44 -24.89
N ARG A 28 -20.53 2.63 -25.05
CA ARG A 28 -19.76 3.86 -25.36
C ARG A 28 -18.98 4.35 -24.16
N HIS A 29 -19.52 4.18 -22.96
CA HIS A 29 -18.83 4.49 -21.72
C HIS A 29 -17.61 3.58 -21.55
N GLU A 30 -17.79 2.26 -21.67
CA GLU A 30 -16.69 1.28 -21.62
C GLU A 30 -15.58 1.63 -22.64
N ALA A 31 -15.95 1.93 -23.88
CA ALA A 31 -14.97 2.33 -24.91
C ALA A 31 -14.25 3.65 -24.59
N ALA A 32 -14.91 4.58 -23.89
CA ALA A 32 -14.30 5.83 -23.44
C ALA A 32 -13.34 5.59 -22.26
N GLU A 33 -13.70 4.71 -21.32
CA GLU A 33 -12.83 4.29 -20.22
C GLU A 33 -11.56 3.60 -20.74
N ASP A 34 -11.69 2.70 -21.71
CA ASP A 34 -10.55 2.06 -22.37
C ASP A 34 -9.63 3.08 -23.04
N ALA A 35 -10.21 4.04 -23.78
CA ALA A 35 -9.45 5.09 -24.44
C ALA A 35 -8.73 6.00 -23.42
N GLN A 36 -9.39 6.32 -22.31
CA GLN A 36 -8.80 7.07 -21.20
C GLN A 36 -7.63 6.29 -20.58
N ALA A 37 -7.80 4.99 -20.31
CA ALA A 37 -6.75 4.15 -19.74
C ALA A 37 -5.50 4.10 -20.65
N VAL A 38 -5.70 3.98 -21.98
CA VAL A 38 -4.60 4.03 -22.96
C VAL A 38 -3.90 5.39 -22.97
N ALA A 39 -4.66 6.48 -22.92
CA ALA A 39 -4.09 7.83 -22.86
C ALA A 39 -3.30 8.06 -21.56
N GLN A 40 -3.83 7.61 -20.43
CA GLN A 40 -3.21 7.70 -19.12
C GLN A 40 -1.90 6.89 -19.05
N TYR A 41 -1.90 5.66 -19.57
CA TYR A 41 -0.69 4.85 -19.66
C TYR A 41 0.41 5.52 -20.49
N ARG A 42 0.06 6.15 -21.62
CA ARG A 42 1.03 6.90 -22.44
C ARG A 42 1.56 8.13 -21.71
N TYR A 43 0.70 8.85 -21.01
CA TYR A 43 1.07 9.99 -20.20
C TYR A 43 2.04 9.60 -19.08
N ASP A 44 1.70 8.59 -18.28
CA ASP A 44 2.53 8.15 -17.17
C ASP A 44 3.89 7.61 -17.66
N ARG A 45 3.94 6.90 -18.79
CA ARG A 45 5.21 6.50 -19.40
C ARG A 45 6.09 7.69 -19.79
N ALA A 46 5.50 8.73 -20.38
CA ALA A 46 6.22 9.93 -20.74
C ALA A 46 6.71 10.69 -19.49
N LEU A 47 5.88 10.72 -18.44
CA LEU A 47 6.24 11.31 -17.14
C LEU A 47 7.41 10.58 -16.50
N VAL A 48 7.37 9.25 -16.42
CA VAL A 48 8.49 8.44 -15.90
C VAL A 48 9.76 8.68 -16.69
N ALA A 49 9.68 8.72 -18.03
CA ALA A 49 10.84 9.00 -18.87
C ALA A 49 11.44 10.40 -18.63
N SER A 50 10.64 11.36 -18.16
CA SER A 50 11.10 12.72 -17.87
C SER A 50 11.92 12.83 -16.57
N TRP A 51 11.84 11.84 -15.68
CA TRP A 51 12.55 11.84 -14.39
C TRP A 51 14.05 11.51 -14.50
N GLY A 52 14.50 10.95 -15.64
CA GLY A 52 15.89 10.51 -15.81
C GLY A 52 16.27 9.43 -14.80
N ASP A 53 17.43 9.58 -14.14
CA ASP A 53 17.97 8.57 -13.21
C ASP A 53 17.39 8.66 -11.79
N THR A 54 16.65 9.73 -11.47
CA THR A 54 16.12 9.97 -10.12
C THR A 54 14.59 9.91 -10.16
N PRO A 55 13.96 8.78 -9.76
CA PRO A 55 12.52 8.68 -9.75
C PRO A 55 11.89 9.63 -8.72
N ASP A 56 10.72 10.17 -9.04
CA ASP A 56 9.94 10.97 -8.10
C ASP A 56 9.17 10.06 -7.12
N TRP A 57 9.79 9.80 -5.98
CA TRP A 57 9.24 8.95 -4.93
C TRP A 57 7.96 9.50 -4.29
N LEU A 58 7.73 10.81 -4.30
CA LEU A 58 6.49 11.37 -3.78
C LEU A 58 5.33 10.99 -4.69
N THR A 59 5.55 11.10 -6.01
CA THR A 59 4.56 10.69 -7.01
C THR A 59 4.38 9.17 -7.01
N LEU A 60 5.46 8.39 -6.91
CA LEU A 60 5.38 6.92 -6.94
C LEU A 60 4.66 6.31 -5.74
N LEU A 61 4.84 6.91 -4.56
CA LEU A 61 4.14 6.46 -3.37
C LEU A 61 2.72 7.03 -3.28
N ASP A 62 2.33 8.00 -4.09
CA ASP A 62 0.99 8.56 -4.04
C ASP A 62 -0.08 7.49 -4.38
N GLY A 63 -1.16 7.48 -3.60
CA GLY A 63 -2.26 6.54 -3.74
C GLY A 63 -3.27 6.95 -4.80
N ASP A 64 -2.86 7.71 -5.82
CA ASP A 64 -3.73 8.13 -6.90
C ASP A 64 -4.14 6.93 -7.77
N GLU A 65 -5.38 6.49 -7.62
CA GLU A 65 -5.95 5.35 -8.35
C GLU A 65 -6.15 5.62 -9.84
N SER A 66 -6.05 6.87 -10.29
CA SER A 66 -6.07 7.19 -11.71
C SER A 66 -4.76 6.83 -12.42
N ARG A 67 -3.70 6.51 -11.68
CA ARG A 67 -2.39 6.16 -12.25
C ARG A 67 -2.42 4.79 -12.91
N SER A 68 -1.74 4.70 -14.05
CA SER A 68 -1.58 3.45 -14.77
C SER A 68 -0.66 2.46 -14.05
N SER A 69 -0.67 1.19 -14.50
CA SER A 69 0.14 0.12 -13.94
C SER A 69 1.64 0.40 -13.95
N VAL A 70 2.13 1.24 -14.88
CA VAL A 70 3.56 1.61 -14.99
C VAL A 70 4.06 2.29 -13.71
N MET A 71 3.24 3.15 -13.11
CA MET A 71 3.61 3.81 -11.85
C MET A 71 3.71 2.80 -10.71
N TYR A 72 2.78 1.86 -10.65
CA TYR A 72 2.79 0.80 -9.64
C TYR A 72 4.00 -0.14 -9.79
N GLU A 73 4.27 -0.59 -11.01
CA GLU A 73 5.41 -1.46 -11.31
C GLU A 73 6.73 -0.77 -10.96
N LEU A 74 6.90 0.51 -11.31
CA LEU A 74 8.11 1.25 -10.99
C LEU A 74 8.29 1.46 -9.48
N ALA A 75 7.21 1.79 -8.76
CA ALA A 75 7.24 1.92 -7.30
C ALA A 75 7.61 0.58 -6.63
N ARG A 76 6.97 -0.51 -7.06
CA ARG A 76 7.23 -1.86 -6.55
C ARG A 76 8.69 -2.27 -6.79
N ASP A 77 9.14 -2.24 -8.04
CA ASP A 77 10.48 -2.70 -8.41
C ASP A 77 11.57 -1.83 -7.76
N GLY A 78 11.31 -0.53 -7.60
CA GLY A 78 12.19 0.38 -6.89
C GLY A 78 12.29 0.06 -5.39
N LEU A 79 11.17 -0.18 -4.72
CA LEU A 79 11.14 -0.56 -3.31
C LEU A 79 11.78 -1.92 -3.07
N GLU A 80 11.55 -2.89 -3.95
CA GLU A 80 12.16 -4.24 -3.85
C GLU A 80 13.68 -4.17 -3.87
N ARG A 81 14.28 -3.29 -4.70
CA ARG A 81 15.73 -3.05 -4.70
C ARG A 81 16.26 -2.49 -3.37
N LEU A 82 15.41 -1.78 -2.63
CA LEU A 82 15.69 -1.26 -1.29
C LEU A 82 15.40 -2.28 -0.18
N GLY A 83 14.98 -3.51 -0.54
CA GLY A 83 14.54 -4.52 0.42
C GLY A 83 13.17 -4.22 1.04
N LEU A 84 12.36 -3.38 0.40
CA LEU A 84 11.03 -2.99 0.86
C LEU A 84 9.97 -3.49 -0.11
N GLY A 85 8.71 -3.33 0.25
CA GLY A 85 7.59 -3.52 -0.67
C GLY A 85 6.53 -2.44 -0.51
N THR A 86 5.53 -2.49 -1.39
CA THR A 86 4.34 -1.64 -1.31
C THR A 86 3.08 -2.50 -1.26
N SER A 87 1.98 -1.98 -0.72
CA SER A 87 0.67 -2.62 -0.79
C SER A 87 -0.45 -1.60 -1.06
N MET A 88 -1.62 -1.80 -0.44
CA MET A 88 -2.81 -0.99 -0.55
C MET A 88 -2.57 0.47 -0.15
N ILE A 89 -3.57 1.32 -0.41
CA ILE A 89 -3.53 2.73 -0.04
C ILE A 89 -3.90 2.87 1.44
N ASN A 90 -3.08 3.62 2.17
CA ASN A 90 -3.41 4.06 3.51
C ASN A 90 -4.51 5.14 3.41
N MET A 91 -5.70 4.82 3.93
CA MET A 91 -6.87 5.69 3.89
C MET A 91 -6.69 7.02 4.64
N GLU A 92 -5.76 7.10 5.59
CA GLU A 92 -5.49 8.32 6.33
C GLU A 92 -4.62 9.29 5.53
N THR A 93 -3.57 8.79 4.88
CA THR A 93 -2.58 9.63 4.17
C THR A 93 -2.83 9.72 2.66
N GLY A 94 -3.70 8.86 2.11
CA GLY A 94 -3.87 8.68 0.67
C GLY A 94 -2.59 8.21 -0.01
N GLN A 95 -1.66 7.60 0.74
CA GLN A 95 -0.38 7.12 0.23
C GLN A 95 -0.36 5.60 0.20
N ARG A 96 0.31 5.01 -0.79
CA ARG A 96 0.61 3.58 -0.79
C ARG A 96 1.40 3.19 0.46
N VAL A 97 0.98 2.12 1.10
CA VAL A 97 1.66 1.57 2.28
C VAL A 97 3.00 1.01 1.86
N VAL A 98 4.08 1.53 2.43
CA VAL A 98 5.40 0.89 2.39
C VAL A 98 5.45 -0.17 3.48
N TRP A 99 5.99 -1.34 3.16
CA TRP A 99 6.20 -2.41 4.11
C TRP A 99 7.60 -3.00 4.02
N LEU A 100 8.04 -3.65 5.10
CA LEU A 100 9.24 -4.48 5.14
C LEU A 100 8.98 -5.74 5.93
N GLY A 101 9.70 -6.81 5.63
CA GLY A 101 9.73 -8.04 6.42
C GLY A 101 11.15 -8.58 6.44
N PHE A 102 11.44 -9.41 7.43
CA PHE A 102 12.72 -10.10 7.56
C PHE A 102 12.54 -11.58 7.24
N SER A 103 13.23 -12.06 6.22
CA SER A 103 13.25 -13.49 5.89
C SER A 103 14.30 -14.24 6.70
N THR A 104 15.34 -13.54 7.19
CA THR A 104 16.44 -14.11 7.97
C THR A 104 16.77 -13.23 9.18
N ASP A 105 17.52 -13.79 10.12
CA ASP A 105 18.14 -13.07 11.23
C ASP A 105 19.52 -12.47 10.89
N SER A 106 19.90 -12.46 9.61
CA SER A 106 21.23 -12.04 9.19
C SER A 106 21.49 -10.55 9.37
N GLU A 107 22.75 -10.20 9.64
CA GLU A 107 23.18 -8.80 9.71
C GLU A 107 23.15 -8.13 8.32
N ALA A 108 23.42 -8.89 7.26
CA ALA A 108 23.37 -8.37 5.89
C ALA A 108 21.96 -7.89 5.51
N GLU A 109 20.93 -8.67 5.84
CA GLU A 109 19.54 -8.26 5.62
C GLU A 109 19.19 -7.05 6.50
N LEU A 110 19.59 -7.02 7.77
CA LEU A 110 19.40 -5.85 8.65
C LEU A 110 19.95 -4.57 8.03
N GLN A 111 21.19 -4.60 7.55
CA GLN A 111 21.83 -3.42 6.95
C GLN A 111 21.14 -3.01 5.65
N GLN A 112 20.68 -3.96 4.83
CA GLN A 112 19.90 -3.67 3.62
C GLN A 112 18.58 -2.97 3.97
N LYS A 113 17.79 -3.52 4.91
CA LYS A 113 16.51 -2.92 5.33
C LYS A 113 16.73 -1.55 5.98
N LEU A 114 17.77 -1.39 6.79
CA LEU A 114 18.11 -0.11 7.41
C LEU A 114 18.36 0.96 6.35
N HIS A 115 19.19 0.66 5.35
CA HIS A 115 19.48 1.58 4.26
C HIS A 115 18.20 1.94 3.48
N GLY A 116 17.39 0.94 3.13
CA GLY A 116 16.13 1.14 2.43
C GLY A 116 15.15 2.03 3.20
N VAL A 117 14.96 1.76 4.49
CA VAL A 117 14.10 2.57 5.37
C VAL A 117 14.63 3.99 5.47
N GLN A 118 15.92 4.20 5.73
CA GLN A 118 16.51 5.54 5.80
C GLN A 118 16.32 6.34 4.51
N PHE A 119 16.45 5.68 3.36
CA PHE A 119 16.26 6.29 2.06
C PHE A 119 14.79 6.68 1.81
N ILE A 120 13.84 5.78 2.07
CA ILE A 120 12.43 6.00 1.69
C ILE A 120 11.68 6.89 2.69
N LEU A 121 12.08 6.88 3.96
CA LEU A 121 11.34 7.50 5.05
C LEU A 121 11.01 8.99 4.83
N PRO A 122 11.89 9.83 4.25
CA PRO A 122 11.55 11.21 3.93
C PRO A 122 10.32 11.36 3.01
N PHE A 123 10.06 10.38 2.13
CA PHE A 123 8.96 10.36 1.18
C PHE A 123 7.67 9.77 1.75
N VAL A 124 7.73 9.10 2.90
CA VAL A 124 6.54 8.60 3.60
C VAL A 124 5.79 9.77 4.23
N LYS A 125 4.50 9.90 3.90
CA LYS A 125 3.61 10.93 4.46
C LYS A 125 3.36 10.62 5.93
N ALA A 126 3.47 11.63 6.77
CA ALA A 126 3.07 11.53 8.16
C ALA A 126 1.54 11.54 8.26
N GLY A 127 0.98 10.68 9.12
CA GLY A 127 -0.44 10.70 9.48
C GLY A 127 -0.80 11.94 10.31
N ARG A 128 -2.05 12.01 10.76
CA ARG A 128 -2.60 13.12 11.56
C ARG A 128 -1.84 13.36 12.87
N GLN A 129 -1.24 12.31 13.43
CA GLN A 129 -0.41 12.40 14.64
C GLN A 129 1.04 12.81 14.36
N GLY A 130 1.40 13.13 13.12
CA GLY A 130 2.78 13.50 12.75
C GLY A 130 3.74 12.31 12.68
N LEU A 131 3.22 11.08 12.69
CA LEU A 131 4.01 9.85 12.60
C LEU A 131 4.02 9.33 11.16
N ARG A 132 5.21 9.03 10.65
CA ARG A 132 5.40 8.22 9.44
C ARG A 132 5.32 6.75 9.83
N GLU A 133 4.59 5.97 9.05
CA GLU A 133 4.32 4.57 9.34
C GLU A 133 4.85 3.68 8.20
N ILE A 134 5.65 2.67 8.55
CA ILE A 134 6.04 1.57 7.66
C ILE A 134 5.48 0.28 8.26
N SER A 135 4.71 -0.45 7.48
CA SER A 135 4.11 -1.71 7.93
C SER A 135 5.16 -2.81 8.01
N ILE A 136 5.05 -3.70 8.99
CA ILE A 136 5.95 -4.83 9.16
C ILE A 136 5.20 -6.11 8.76
N CYS A 137 5.65 -6.74 7.68
CA CYS A 137 5.24 -8.09 7.30
C CYS A 137 5.98 -9.10 8.17
N GLN A 138 5.22 -9.94 8.89
CA GLN A 138 5.76 -10.90 9.85
C GLN A 138 4.86 -12.15 9.90
N PRO A 139 5.39 -13.32 10.31
CA PRO A 139 4.66 -14.58 10.18
C PRO A 139 3.34 -14.69 10.96
N ARG A 140 3.23 -14.01 12.11
CA ARG A 140 2.00 -13.96 12.95
C ARG A 140 1.07 -12.81 12.55
N GLY A 141 1.12 -12.39 11.28
CA GLY A 141 0.38 -11.23 10.78
C GLY A 141 -1.14 -11.37 10.84
N ASP A 142 -1.64 -12.59 11.02
CA ASP A 142 -3.03 -12.93 11.28
C ASP A 142 -3.46 -12.64 12.73
N GLU A 143 -2.53 -12.72 13.69
CA GLU A 143 -2.81 -12.42 15.10
C GLU A 143 -2.72 -10.91 15.43
N PHE A 144 -1.72 -10.24 14.87
CA PHE A 144 -1.47 -8.82 15.12
C PHE A 144 -0.68 -8.16 13.99
N ALA A 145 -0.90 -6.85 13.83
CA ALA A 145 -0.13 -6.01 12.93
C ALA A 145 0.99 -5.31 13.70
N LEU A 146 2.15 -5.20 13.06
CA LEU A 146 3.28 -4.41 13.55
C LEU A 146 3.56 -3.27 12.58
N SER A 147 3.95 -2.13 13.14
CA SER A 147 4.30 -0.94 12.37
C SER A 147 5.52 -0.27 12.98
N LEU A 148 6.50 0.06 12.15
CA LEU A 148 7.57 0.98 12.50
C LEU A 148 7.04 2.41 12.38
N MET A 149 7.11 3.15 13.48
CA MET A 149 6.64 4.53 13.56
C MET A 149 7.82 5.46 13.76
N VAL A 150 7.88 6.53 12.97
CA VAL A 150 8.88 7.59 13.13
C VAL A 150 8.20 8.95 13.19
N ASP A 151 8.43 9.68 14.26
CA ASP A 151 7.93 11.05 14.40
C ASP A 151 8.62 11.97 13.38
N ALA A 152 7.84 12.63 12.53
CA ALA A 152 8.36 13.46 11.46
C ALA A 152 9.12 14.70 11.96
N ARG A 153 8.87 15.15 13.19
CA ARG A 153 9.50 16.33 13.79
C ARG A 153 10.68 15.97 14.67
N THR A 154 10.53 14.97 15.54
CA THR A 154 11.53 14.62 16.55
C THR A 154 12.44 13.47 16.13
N GLN A 155 12.09 12.74 15.06
CA GLN A 155 12.75 11.50 14.64
C GLN A 155 12.72 10.40 15.72
N ALA A 156 11.85 10.52 16.73
CA ALA A 156 11.64 9.47 17.72
C ALA A 156 11.11 8.21 17.03
N VAL A 157 11.70 7.06 17.36
CA VAL A 157 11.40 5.77 16.73
C VAL A 157 10.66 4.88 17.72
N SER A 158 9.59 4.25 17.26
CA SER A 158 8.89 3.22 18.04
C SER A 158 8.36 2.11 17.15
N VAL A 159 8.17 0.92 17.72
CA VAL A 159 7.40 -0.16 17.10
C VAL A 159 6.05 -0.22 17.77
N MET A 160 4.98 -0.16 16.98
CA MET A 160 3.61 -0.25 17.47
C MET A 160 3.00 -1.59 17.08
N LYS A 161 2.35 -2.22 18.07
CA LYS A 161 1.55 -3.43 17.89
C LYS A 161 0.07 -3.09 17.93
N ARG A 162 -0.65 -3.55 16.90
CA ARG A 162 -2.11 -3.42 16.81
C ARG A 162 -2.78 -4.78 16.76
N VAL A 163 -3.90 -4.90 17.48
CA VAL A 163 -4.77 -6.08 17.45
C VAL A 163 -6.18 -5.59 17.11
N TYR A 164 -6.78 -6.16 16.06
CA TYR A 164 -8.06 -5.70 15.48
C TYR A 164 -8.08 -4.18 15.22
N GLY A 165 -6.99 -3.65 14.67
CA GLY A 165 -6.83 -2.22 14.33
C GLY A 165 -6.64 -1.28 15.52
N ARG A 166 -6.64 -1.77 16.76
CA ARG A 166 -6.41 -0.95 17.97
C ARG A 166 -4.99 -1.10 18.45
N GLU A 167 -4.37 0.03 18.80
CA GLU A 167 -3.08 0.05 19.50
C GLU A 167 -3.19 -0.74 20.81
N LYS A 168 -2.26 -1.69 20.98
CA LYS A 168 -2.13 -2.50 22.19
C LYS A 168 -0.86 -2.20 22.94
N GLU A 169 0.22 -1.99 22.20
CA GLU A 169 1.54 -1.75 22.73
C GLU A 169 2.33 -0.84 21.79
N ARG A 170 3.19 -0.01 22.39
CA ARG A 170 4.14 0.82 21.67
C ARG A 170 5.45 0.84 22.44
N THR A 171 6.51 0.41 21.77
CA THR A 171 7.85 0.28 22.35
C THR A 171 8.77 1.29 21.70
N GLY A 172 9.37 2.17 22.49
CA GLY A 172 10.32 3.19 22.01
C GLY A 172 11.72 2.61 21.82
N PHE A 173 12.45 3.11 20.82
CA PHE A 173 13.80 2.68 20.50
C PHE A 173 14.74 3.88 20.35
N PRO A 174 16.05 3.72 20.65
CA PRO A 174 17.03 4.79 20.52
C PRO A 174 17.32 5.19 19.06
N GLY A 175 16.85 4.42 18.08
CA GLY A 175 17.00 4.72 16.66
C GLY A 175 16.46 3.62 15.76
N LEU A 176 16.49 3.87 14.44
CA LEU A 176 15.96 2.96 13.41
C LEU A 176 16.62 1.58 13.45
N GLU A 177 17.95 1.53 13.56
CA GLU A 177 18.69 0.26 13.58
C GLU A 177 18.29 -0.61 14.78
N ALA A 178 18.14 -0.02 15.96
CA ALA A 178 17.73 -0.75 17.17
C ALA A 178 16.29 -1.30 17.03
N ALA A 179 15.37 -0.51 16.45
CA ALA A 179 14.01 -0.97 16.19
C ALA A 179 13.98 -2.09 15.14
N LEU A 180 14.74 -1.98 14.05
CA LEU A 180 14.80 -3.00 13.00
C LEU A 180 15.46 -4.28 13.49
N ARG A 181 16.50 -4.18 14.32
CA ARG A 181 17.13 -5.34 14.97
C ARG A 181 16.14 -6.06 15.88
N TYR A 182 15.39 -5.33 16.71
CA TYR A 182 14.31 -5.90 17.52
C TYR A 182 13.27 -6.64 16.65
N ILE A 183 12.83 -6.02 15.55
CA ILE A 183 11.86 -6.64 14.62
C ILE A 183 12.46 -7.93 14.04
N ARG A 184 13.69 -7.89 13.52
CA ARG A 184 14.37 -9.06 12.94
C ARG A 184 14.48 -10.21 13.95
N ASP A 185 15.00 -9.92 15.14
CA ASP A 185 15.35 -10.93 16.12
C ASP A 185 14.11 -11.69 16.64
N ILE A 186 12.94 -11.04 16.66
CA ILE A 186 11.70 -11.61 17.21
C ILE A 186 10.70 -12.03 16.13
N HIS A 187 10.67 -11.33 15.00
CA HIS A 187 9.61 -11.42 14.00
C HIS A 187 10.10 -11.79 12.59
N SER A 188 11.34 -12.25 12.44
CA SER A 188 11.79 -12.87 11.17
C SER A 188 11.19 -14.26 10.96
N ASP A 189 11.13 -14.70 9.70
CA ASP A 189 10.68 -16.04 9.32
C ASP A 189 11.51 -17.13 10.02
N THR A 190 12.83 -16.91 10.18
CA THR A 190 13.74 -17.85 10.85
C THR A 190 13.65 -17.83 12.37
N SER A 191 13.43 -16.67 13.00
CA SER A 191 13.36 -16.54 14.47
C SER A 191 12.19 -17.30 15.08
N ILE A 192 11.08 -17.43 14.35
CA ILE A 192 9.89 -18.14 14.82
C ILE A 192 10.05 -19.66 14.68
N GLY A 193 10.85 -20.14 13.71
CA GLY A 193 11.21 -21.56 13.58
C GLY A 193 12.14 -22.07 14.69
N ALA A 194 12.87 -21.18 15.37
CA ALA A 194 13.83 -21.52 16.42
C ALA A 194 13.22 -21.62 17.83
N GLY A 195 11.92 -21.37 18.01
CA GLY A 195 11.25 -21.46 19.30
C GLY A 195 11.85 -20.52 20.35
N ILE A 196 11.79 -19.21 20.13
CA ILE A 196 12.18 -18.25 21.16
C ILE A 196 11.06 -18.16 22.20
N VAL A 197 11.34 -18.79 23.34
CA VAL A 197 10.68 -18.63 24.63
C VAL A 197 10.57 -17.14 24.95
N GLU A 198 9.35 -16.66 25.22
CA GLU A 198 9.12 -15.32 25.77
C GLU A 198 9.99 -15.11 27.02
N PRO A 199 10.89 -14.12 27.06
CA PRO A 199 11.61 -13.79 28.28
C PRO A 199 10.65 -13.04 29.20
N GLY A 200 9.86 -13.78 29.98
CA GLY A 200 8.89 -13.16 30.88
C GLY A 200 8.12 -14.07 31.83
N LEU A 201 8.32 -15.39 31.83
CA LEU A 201 7.64 -16.28 32.76
C LEU A 201 8.62 -17.30 33.35
N MET A 202 9.10 -17.00 34.56
CA MET A 202 9.62 -17.94 35.55
C MET A 202 9.45 -17.29 36.94
N PRO A 203 9.09 -18.05 37.99
CA PRO A 203 7.98 -19.00 38.13
C PRO A 203 6.73 -18.36 38.80
#